data_AF-A0A9X0L3N9-F1
#
_entry.id   AF-A0A9X0L3N9-F1
#
_cell.length_a   1.000
_cell.length_b   1.000
_cell.length_c   1.000
_cell.angle_alpha   90.00
_cell.angle_beta   90.00
_cell.angle_gamma   90.00
#
_symmetry.space_group_name_H-M   'P 1'
#
loop_
_entity.id
_entity.type
_entity.pdbx_description
1 polymer ?
#
loop_
_entity_poly.entity_id
_entity_poly.type
_entity_poly.pdbx_seq_one_letter_code
_entity_poly.pdbx_strand_id
1 'polypeptide(L)'
;MATVLLGTAQTTSLEAQVNQYFNDYIARMEPVYRAPTDAAAIALIDKVIKDFTPRRNALGKSVDQWLATASPAQQKAAIMRMQKAPWVERYGNMVASPQLMKFMDREKQNPQLKAASARLMAAKLYSAGSLSSATILKKQSPDSEEEDDAATE
;
A
#
# COMPACT_ATOMS: atom_id res chain seq x y z
N MET A 1 19.60 7.02 -26.45
CA MET A 1 19.98 6.20 -25.27
C MET A 1 19.70 6.86 -23.90
N ALA A 2 19.30 8.13 -23.82
CA ALA A 2 19.04 8.80 -22.54
C ALA A 2 17.79 8.30 -21.77
N THR A 3 16.75 7.83 -22.48
CA THR A 3 15.45 7.44 -21.89
C THR A 3 15.53 6.22 -20.96
N VAL A 4 16.48 5.31 -21.19
CA VAL A 4 16.62 4.07 -20.40
C VAL A 4 17.21 4.33 -19.00
N LEU A 5 18.11 5.31 -18.88
CA LEU A 5 18.75 5.68 -17.61
C LEU A 5 17.79 6.46 -16.69
N LEU A 6 16.90 7.27 -17.25
CA LEU A 6 15.88 8.01 -16.48
C LEU A 6 14.83 7.07 -15.87
N GLY A 7 14.35 6.08 -16.63
CA GLY A 7 13.34 5.13 -16.13
C GLY A 7 13.84 4.23 -15.00
N THR A 8 15.13 3.85 -15.01
CA THR A 8 15.74 3.02 -13.95
C THR A 8 16.00 3.82 -12.67
N ALA A 9 16.42 5.07 -12.76
CA ALA A 9 16.57 5.97 -11.61
C ALA A 9 15.23 6.31 -10.94
N GLN A 10 14.17 6.55 -11.71
CA GLN A 10 12.82 6.78 -11.16
C GLN A 10 12.26 5.52 -10.48
N THR A 11 12.49 4.35 -11.06
CA THR A 11 12.06 3.06 -10.49
C THR A 11 12.72 2.79 -9.14
N THR A 12 14.04 3.01 -9.02
CA THR A 12 14.78 2.82 -7.76
C THR A 12 14.37 3.83 -6.69
N SER A 13 14.09 5.08 -7.06
CA SER A 13 13.55 6.10 -6.15
C SER A 13 12.16 5.73 -5.61
N LEU A 14 11.26 5.22 -6.48
CA LEU A 14 9.94 4.77 -6.04
C LEU A 14 10.04 3.58 -5.07
N GLU A 15 10.87 2.59 -5.38
CA GLU A 15 11.12 1.45 -4.50
C GLU A 15 11.61 1.88 -3.11
N ALA A 16 12.55 2.83 -3.05
CA ALA A 16 13.02 3.38 -1.79
C ALA A 16 11.89 4.06 -0.99
N GLN A 17 11.05 4.86 -1.66
CA GLN A 17 9.92 5.53 -1.01
C GLN A 17 8.88 4.54 -0.48
N VAL A 18 8.55 3.50 -1.25
CA VAL A 18 7.63 2.43 -0.83
C VAL A 18 8.21 1.68 0.37
N ASN A 19 9.48 1.29 0.31
CA ASN A 19 10.15 0.59 1.39
C ASN A 19 10.20 1.42 2.68
N GLN A 20 10.52 2.72 2.57
CA GLN A 20 10.53 3.62 3.72
C GLN A 20 9.13 3.79 4.31
N TYR A 21 8.12 4.00 3.46
CA TYR A 21 6.73 4.14 3.89
C TYR A 21 6.26 2.94 4.72
N PHE A 22 6.48 1.71 4.23
CA PHE A 22 6.03 0.51 4.94
C PHE A 22 6.83 0.24 6.21
N ASN A 23 8.15 0.48 6.21
CA ASN A 23 8.96 0.35 7.42
C ASN A 23 8.46 1.29 8.53
N ASP A 24 8.16 2.55 8.19
CA ASP A 24 7.64 3.52 9.15
C ASP A 24 6.22 3.17 9.59
N TYR A 25 5.38 2.72 8.65
CA TYR A 25 4.00 2.33 8.95
C TYR A 25 3.96 1.18 9.96
N ILE A 26 4.72 0.11 9.72
CA ILE A 26 4.84 -1.03 10.63
C ILE A 26 5.30 -0.56 12.01
N ALA A 27 6.36 0.27 12.07
CA ALA A 27 6.89 0.81 13.31
C ALA A 27 5.87 1.67 14.10
N ARG A 28 4.88 2.27 13.42
CA ARG A 28 3.79 3.02 14.07
C ARG A 28 2.57 2.19 14.41
N MET A 29 2.35 1.07 13.73
CA MET A 29 1.25 0.15 14.02
C MET A 29 1.56 -0.80 15.18
N GLU A 30 2.81 -1.25 15.35
CA GLU A 30 3.19 -2.14 16.45
C GLU A 30 2.79 -1.60 17.85
N PRO A 31 2.99 -0.31 18.18
CA PRO A 31 2.52 0.26 19.44
C PRO A 31 1.00 0.28 19.60
N VAL A 32 0.23 0.40 18.52
CA VAL A 32 -1.25 0.38 18.57
C VAL A 32 -1.73 -0.94 19.16
N TYR A 33 -1.21 -2.05 18.66
CA TYR A 33 -1.60 -3.40 19.10
C TYR A 33 -1.09 -3.75 20.50
N ARG A 34 -0.06 -3.05 20.97
CA ARG A 34 0.54 -3.24 22.30
C ARG A 34 0.06 -2.22 23.34
N ALA A 35 -0.84 -1.31 22.98
CA ALA A 35 -1.27 -0.23 23.86
C ALA A 35 -1.92 -0.79 25.14
N PRO A 36 -1.58 -0.26 26.34
CA PRO A 36 -2.07 -0.79 27.62
C PRO A 36 -3.56 -0.53 27.86
N THR A 37 -4.14 0.47 27.17
CA THR A 37 -5.54 0.85 27.30
C THR A 37 -6.16 1.13 25.94
N ASP A 38 -7.48 1.06 25.84
CA ASP A 38 -8.19 1.37 24.58
C ASP A 38 -8.06 2.84 24.21
N ALA A 39 -8.09 3.74 25.20
CA ALA A 39 -7.86 5.17 24.98
C ALA A 39 -6.47 5.45 24.38
N ALA A 40 -5.43 4.76 24.86
CA ALA A 40 -4.08 4.88 24.30
C ALA A 40 -4.03 4.33 22.86
N ALA A 41 -4.69 3.20 22.59
CA ALA A 41 -4.77 2.64 21.25
C ALA A 41 -5.48 3.59 20.27
N ILE A 42 -6.60 4.18 20.68
CA ILE A 42 -7.37 5.16 19.88
C ILE A 42 -6.51 6.38 19.55
N ALA A 43 -5.81 6.95 20.54
CA ALA A 43 -4.93 8.10 20.32
C ALA A 43 -3.78 7.77 19.35
N LEU A 44 -3.22 6.56 19.43
CA LEU A 44 -2.19 6.11 18.49
C LEU A 44 -2.76 5.93 17.07
N ILE A 45 -3.97 5.38 16.93
CA ILE A 45 -4.66 5.26 15.64
C ILE A 45 -4.88 6.64 15.02
N ASP A 46 -5.42 7.59 15.78
CA ASP A 46 -5.67 8.95 15.30
C ASP A 46 -4.37 9.63 14.85
N LYS A 47 -3.27 9.41 15.58
CA LYS A 47 -1.94 9.89 15.21
C LYS A 47 -1.44 9.22 13.92
N VAL A 48 -1.58 7.91 13.78
CA VAL A 48 -1.22 7.19 12.55
C VAL A 48 -1.98 7.77 11.36
N ILE A 49 -3.30 7.96 11.48
CA ILE A 49 -4.12 8.53 10.42
C ILE A 49 -3.62 9.91 10.02
N LYS A 50 -3.40 10.79 10.99
CA LYS A 50 -2.93 12.16 10.76
C LYS A 50 -1.56 12.19 10.07
N ASP A 51 -0.62 11.36 10.51
CA ASP A 51 0.75 11.37 10.02
C ASP A 51 0.91 10.67 8.66
N PHE A 52 0.15 9.59 8.41
CA PHE A 52 0.33 8.75 7.21
C PHE A 52 -0.59 9.10 6.06
N THR A 53 -1.74 9.73 6.29
CA THR A 53 -2.62 10.18 5.19
C THR A 53 -1.89 11.07 4.17
N PRO A 54 -1.19 12.15 4.56
CA PRO A 54 -0.48 12.99 3.58
C PRO A 54 0.65 12.23 2.90
N ARG A 55 1.38 11.36 3.63
CA ARG A 55 2.47 10.54 3.08
C ARG A 55 1.96 9.54 2.05
N ARG A 56 0.84 8.89 2.34
CA ARG A 56 0.17 7.95 1.43
C ARG A 56 -0.29 8.67 0.16
N ASN A 57 -0.85 9.87 0.29
CA ASN A 57 -1.28 10.67 -0.87
C ASN A 57 -0.09 11.09 -1.73
N ALA A 58 1.04 11.49 -1.12
CA ALA A 58 2.26 11.80 -1.84
C ALA A 58 2.81 10.56 -2.57
N LEU A 59 2.89 9.42 -1.88
CA LEU A 59 3.31 8.15 -2.47
C LEU A 59 2.42 7.73 -3.63
N GLY A 60 1.09 7.87 -3.50
CA GLY A 60 0.14 7.60 -4.58
C GLY A 60 0.45 8.41 -5.84
N LYS A 61 0.72 9.71 -5.71
CA LYS A 61 1.13 10.57 -6.84
C LYS A 61 2.44 10.10 -7.47
N SER A 62 3.42 9.71 -6.67
CA SER A 62 4.70 9.18 -7.17
C SER A 62 4.53 7.86 -7.91
N VAL A 63 3.64 6.98 -7.42
CA VAL A 63 3.29 5.74 -8.13
C VAL A 63 2.61 6.05 -9.46
N ASP A 64 1.63 6.95 -9.49
CA ASP A 64 0.91 7.31 -10.72
C ASP A 64 1.86 7.93 -11.77
N GLN A 65 2.78 8.80 -11.35
CA GLN A 65 3.81 9.37 -12.23
C GLN A 65 4.75 8.31 -12.79
N TRP A 66 5.16 7.35 -11.97
CA TRP A 66 5.99 6.24 -12.42
C TRP A 66 5.24 5.30 -13.36
N LEU A 67 3.97 4.97 -13.08
CA LEU A 67 3.16 4.14 -13.97
C LEU A 67 2.95 4.79 -15.35
N ALA A 68 2.88 6.12 -15.43
CA ALA A 68 2.76 6.84 -16.69
C ALA A 68 4.03 6.78 -17.56
N THR A 69 5.18 6.42 -16.99
CA THR A 69 6.50 6.49 -17.67
C THR A 69 7.23 5.15 -17.73
N ALA A 70 6.95 4.23 -16.81
CA ALA A 70 7.60 2.93 -16.72
C ALA A 70 7.00 1.92 -17.70
N SER A 71 7.86 1.17 -18.38
CA SER A 71 7.43 0.06 -19.23
C SER A 71 6.85 -1.10 -18.41
N PRO A 72 5.99 -1.95 -18.99
CA PRO A 72 5.52 -3.19 -18.38
C PRO A 72 6.61 -4.04 -17.71
N ALA A 73 7.76 -4.17 -18.36
CA ALA A 73 8.89 -4.94 -17.85
C ALA A 73 9.53 -4.29 -16.61
N GLN A 74 9.67 -2.96 -16.61
CA GLN A 74 10.15 -2.20 -15.45
C GLN A 74 9.17 -2.32 -14.29
N GLN A 75 7.87 -2.25 -14.58
CA GLN A 75 6.83 -2.39 -13.56
C GLN A 75 6.88 -3.76 -12.89
N LYS A 76 6.90 -4.83 -13.70
CA LYS A 76 7.01 -6.21 -13.20
C LYS A 76 8.28 -6.42 -12.38
N ALA A 77 9.42 -5.95 -12.87
CA ALA A 77 10.70 -6.09 -12.16
C ALA A 77 10.71 -5.36 -10.81
N ALA A 78 10.13 -4.16 -10.75
CA ALA A 78 10.01 -3.38 -9.53
C ALA A 78 9.11 -4.06 -8.50
N ILE A 79 7.93 -4.55 -8.91
CA ILE A 79 7.01 -5.29 -8.04
C ILE A 79 7.70 -6.53 -7.45
N MET A 80 8.41 -7.30 -8.28
CA MET A 80 9.14 -8.49 -7.82
C MET A 80 10.23 -8.15 -6.80
N ARG A 81 10.89 -6.98 -6.92
CA ARG A 81 11.85 -6.51 -5.91
C ARG A 81 11.15 -6.06 -4.63
N MET A 82 10.08 -5.29 -4.73
CA MET A 82 9.30 -4.84 -3.56
C MET A 82 8.70 -6.01 -2.78
N GLN A 83 8.26 -7.07 -3.45
CA GLN A 83 7.77 -8.30 -2.80
C GLN A 83 8.85 -9.05 -2.00
N LYS A 84 10.12 -8.80 -2.29
CA LYS A 84 11.27 -9.38 -1.57
C LYS A 84 11.84 -8.44 -0.51
N ALA A 85 11.26 -7.24 -0.34
CA ALA A 85 11.82 -6.30 0.59
C ALA A 85 11.56 -6.73 2.05
N PRO A 86 12.45 -6.39 3.01
CA PRO A 86 12.34 -6.85 4.40
C PRO A 86 11.04 -6.44 5.11
N TRP A 87 10.40 -5.34 4.68
CA TRP A 87 9.13 -4.91 5.28
C TRP A 87 8.00 -5.92 5.03
N VAL A 88 8.06 -6.75 3.99
CA VAL A 88 7.05 -7.76 3.67
C VAL A 88 6.98 -8.81 4.77
N GLU A 89 8.14 -9.36 5.16
CA GLU A 89 8.23 -10.32 6.26
C GLU A 89 7.81 -9.67 7.59
N ARG A 90 8.32 -8.46 7.87
CA ARG A 90 7.94 -7.72 9.09
C ARG A 90 6.43 -7.46 9.17
N TYR A 91 5.81 -7.09 8.06
CA TYR A 91 4.36 -6.90 7.98
C TYR A 91 3.62 -8.22 8.22
N GLY A 92 4.06 -9.31 7.58
CA GLY A 92 3.54 -10.66 7.81
C GLY A 92 3.59 -11.05 9.28
N ASN A 93 4.72 -10.84 9.95
CA ASN A 93 4.90 -11.12 11.37
C ASN A 93 4.00 -10.24 12.26
N MET A 94 3.83 -8.96 11.90
CA MET A 94 2.94 -8.05 12.62
C MET A 94 1.47 -8.51 12.53
N VAL A 95 0.99 -8.90 11.35
CA VAL A 95 -0.41 -9.36 11.17
C VAL A 95 -0.67 -10.76 11.69
N ALA A 96 0.35 -11.59 11.84
CA ALA A 96 0.25 -12.89 12.52
C ALA A 96 0.44 -12.80 14.04
N SER A 97 0.67 -11.61 14.59
CA SER A 97 1.08 -11.46 15.99
C SER A 97 -0.07 -11.76 16.99
N PRO A 98 0.23 -12.39 18.13
CA PRO A 98 -0.74 -12.55 19.22
C PRO A 98 -1.30 -11.22 19.73
N GLN A 99 -0.53 -10.14 19.60
CA GLN A 99 -0.94 -8.79 19.99
C GLN A 99 -2.07 -8.28 19.11
N LEU A 100 -2.03 -8.52 17.79
CA LEU A 100 -3.13 -8.18 16.91
C LEU A 100 -4.39 -8.96 17.27
N MET A 101 -4.29 -10.26 17.54
CA MET A 101 -5.46 -11.05 17.96
C MET A 101 -6.12 -10.50 19.23
N LYS A 102 -5.31 -10.18 20.26
CA LYS A 102 -5.81 -9.54 21.49
C LYS A 102 -6.44 -8.17 21.24
N PHE A 103 -5.85 -7.39 20.33
CA PHE A 103 -6.42 -6.11 19.93
C PHE A 103 -7.78 -6.28 19.26
N MET A 104 -7.94 -7.25 18.35
CA MET A 104 -9.23 -7.58 17.73
C MET A 104 -10.27 -8.04 18.76
N ASP A 105 -9.87 -8.75 19.81
CA ASP A 105 -10.79 -9.12 20.89
C ASP A 105 -11.25 -7.90 21.71
N ARG A 106 -10.36 -6.94 21.97
CA ARG A 106 -10.71 -5.65 22.61
C ARG A 106 -11.67 -4.84 21.74
N GLU A 107 -11.47 -4.80 20.42
CA GLU A 107 -12.39 -4.13 19.50
C GLU A 107 -13.82 -4.65 19.57
N LYS A 108 -14.01 -5.97 19.79
CA LYS A 108 -15.35 -6.56 19.93
C LYS A 108 -16.07 -6.07 21.20
N GLN A 109 -15.30 -5.72 22.23
CA GLN A 109 -15.82 -5.30 23.53
C GLN A 109 -15.94 -3.78 23.66
N ASN A 110 -15.20 -3.00 22.86
CA ASN A 110 -15.19 -1.55 22.92
C ASN A 110 -15.63 -0.89 21.59
N PRO A 111 -16.84 -0.28 21.54
CA PRO A 111 -17.35 0.34 20.32
C PRO A 111 -16.54 1.57 19.87
N GLN A 112 -15.91 2.30 20.79
CA GLN A 112 -15.06 3.46 20.44
C GLN A 112 -13.77 2.99 19.76
N LEU A 113 -13.16 1.92 20.25
CA LEU A 113 -11.99 1.32 19.64
C LEU A 113 -12.33 0.78 18.24
N LYS A 114 -13.45 0.07 18.11
CA LYS A 114 -13.98 -0.38 16.82
C LYS A 114 -14.18 0.77 15.83
N ALA A 115 -14.75 1.90 16.28
CA ALA A 115 -14.93 3.09 15.44
C ALA A 115 -13.59 3.71 15.02
N ALA A 116 -12.59 3.75 15.91
CA ALA A 116 -11.25 4.21 15.56
C ALA A 116 -10.59 3.31 14.51
N SER A 117 -10.67 1.99 14.67
CA SER A 117 -10.16 1.03 13.69
C SER A 117 -10.89 1.11 12.35
N ALA A 118 -12.20 1.35 12.34
CA ALA A 118 -12.94 1.61 11.12
C ALA A 118 -12.43 2.86 10.38
N ARG A 119 -12.12 3.94 11.11
CA ARG A 119 -11.48 5.15 10.54
C ARG A 119 -10.10 4.84 9.96
N LEU A 120 -9.30 4.02 10.64
CA LEU A 120 -7.99 3.58 10.14
C LEU A 120 -8.11 2.79 8.83
N MET A 121 -9.06 1.87 8.75
CA MET A 121 -9.33 1.08 7.54
C MET A 121 -9.83 1.96 6.39
N ALA A 122 -10.71 2.91 6.69
CA ALA A 122 -11.22 3.88 5.71
C ALA A 122 -10.12 4.80 5.15
N ALA A 123 -9.08 5.10 5.93
CA ALA A 123 -7.92 5.87 5.47
C ALA A 123 -7.04 5.11 4.45
N LYS A 124 -7.25 3.78 4.26
CA LYS A 124 -6.59 2.94 3.25
C LYS A 124 -5.05 3.08 3.27
N LEU A 125 -4.46 3.22 4.44
CA LEU A 125 -3.02 3.50 4.61
C LEU A 125 -2.13 2.28 4.32
N TYR A 126 -2.65 1.07 4.46
CA TYR A 126 -1.92 -0.17 4.15
C TYR A 126 -2.02 -0.56 2.66
N SER A 127 -2.98 0.04 1.94
CA SER A 127 -3.30 -0.33 0.56
C SER A 127 -2.30 0.32 -0.39
N ALA A 128 -1.38 -0.49 -0.92
CA ALA A 128 -0.70 -0.18 -2.16
C ALA A 128 -1.63 -0.47 -3.36
N GLY A 129 -2.88 0.01 -3.34
CA GLY A 129 -3.94 -0.34 -4.30
C GLY A 129 -3.62 -0.09 -5.78
N SER A 130 -2.51 0.59 -6.07
CA SER A 130 -1.96 0.82 -7.40
C SER A 130 -0.80 -0.15 -7.77
N LEU A 131 -0.12 -0.74 -6.80
CA LEU A 131 0.99 -1.70 -6.99
C LEU A 131 0.56 -3.17 -6.87
N SER A 132 -0.71 -3.45 -6.59
CA SER A 132 -1.20 -4.82 -6.60
C SER A 132 -1.09 -5.36 -8.03
N SER A 133 -0.48 -6.54 -8.19
CA SER A 133 -0.29 -7.19 -9.48
C SER A 133 -1.60 -7.31 -10.27
N ALA A 134 -2.75 -7.38 -9.59
CA ALA A 134 -4.07 -7.42 -10.18
C ALA A 134 -4.45 -6.14 -10.95
N THR A 135 -4.06 -4.94 -10.49
CA THR A 135 -4.36 -3.68 -11.20
C THR A 135 -3.48 -3.50 -12.44
N ILE A 136 -2.22 -3.94 -12.36
CA ILE A 136 -1.25 -3.81 -13.46
C ILE A 136 -1.48 -4.88 -14.54
N LEU A 137 -1.86 -6.11 -14.14
CA LEU A 137 -2.26 -7.16 -15.08
C LEU A 137 -3.59 -6.83 -15.77
N LYS A 138 -4.57 -6.25 -15.05
CA LYS A 138 -5.88 -5.93 -15.62
C LYS A 138 -5.86 -4.74 -16.58
N LYS A 139 -4.94 -3.78 -16.41
CA LYS A 139 -4.70 -2.71 -17.41
C LYS A 139 -3.90 -3.16 -18.64
N GLN A 140 -3.24 -4.32 -18.59
CA GLN A 140 -2.50 -4.90 -19.71
C GLN A 140 -3.30 -5.91 -20.52
N SER A 141 -4.48 -6.30 -20.04
CA SER A 141 -5.53 -6.81 -20.90
C SER A 141 -6.25 -5.59 -21.48
N PRO A 142 -5.93 -5.11 -22.69
CA PRO A 142 -6.96 -4.43 -23.45
C PRO A 142 -8.13 -5.42 -23.51
N ASP A 143 -9.31 -4.95 -23.13
CA ASP A 143 -10.53 -5.62 -23.55
C ASP A 143 -10.37 -5.94 -25.05
N SER A 144 -10.67 -7.18 -25.38
CA SER A 144 -10.89 -7.60 -26.76
C SER A 144 -12.24 -7.06 -27.22
N GLU A 145 -12.40 -5.75 -27.15
CA GLU A 145 -13.56 -4.98 -27.62
C GLU A 145 -13.07 -3.75 -28.40
N GLU A 146 -12.75 -4.01 -29.66
CA GLU A 146 -13.13 -3.20 -30.82
C GLU A 146 -13.71 -4.28 -31.78
N GLU A 147 -15.03 -4.44 -32.00
CA GLU A 147 -15.95 -3.50 -32.67
C GLU A 147 -15.17 -2.61 -33.66
N ASP A 148 -15.31 -2.69 -34.97
CA ASP A 148 -16.57 -2.64 -35.68
C ASP A 148 -16.33 -2.86 -37.20
N ASP A 149 -17.37 -3.36 -37.85
CA ASP A 149 -17.90 -2.95 -39.17
C ASP A 149 -17.25 -3.22 -40.55
N ALA A 150 -18.21 -3.39 -41.49
CA ALA A 150 -18.20 -3.05 -42.92
C ALA A 150 -17.78 -4.10 -43.99
N ALA A 151 -18.81 -4.83 -44.46
CA ALA A 151 -19.35 -4.83 -45.83
C ALA A 151 -18.45 -5.09 -47.06
N THR A 152 -18.72 -6.19 -47.78
CA THR A 152 -18.89 -6.38 -49.26
C THR A 152 -18.92 -7.90 -49.51
N GLU A 153 -19.79 -8.52 -50.30
CA GLU A 153 -20.60 -8.16 -51.46
C GLU A 153 -21.80 -9.14 -51.55
#